data_AF-M2QE06-F1
#
_entry.id   AF-M2QE06-F1
#
_cell.length_a   1.000
_cell.length_b   1.000
_cell.length_c   1.000
_cell.angle_alpha   90.00
_cell.angle_beta   90.00
_cell.angle_gamma   90.00
#
_symmetry.space_group_name_H-M   'P 1'
#
loop_
_entity.id
_entity.type
_entity.pdbx_description
1 polymer ?
#
loop_
_entity_poly.entity_id
_entity_poly.type
_entity_poly.pdbx_seq_one_letter_code
_entity_poly.pdbx_strand_id
1 'polypeptide(L)' 'MLHEPKVYPDPTSFKSERYPNSDAEMRNAHDLVFGFGRRSCPGVYFAEGTLFAIVSTVLAMVGILPGLDAQGNEI' A
#
# COMPACT_ATOMS: atom_id res chain seq x y z
N MET A 1 6.36 -2.48 14.99
CA MET A 1 7.08 -3.17 13.90
C MET A 1 6.96 -2.38 12.60
N LEU A 2 5.80 -2.31 11.95
CA LEU A 2 5.63 -1.60 10.67
C LEU A 2 5.74 -0.06 10.71
N HIS A 3 5.84 0.54 11.89
CA HIS A 3 6.06 1.99 12.08
C HIS A 3 7.27 2.27 12.99
N GLU A 4 8.16 1.29 13.18
CA GLU A 4 9.37 1.48 13.99
C GLU A 4 10.32 2.47 13.29
N PRO A 5 10.61 3.67 13.85
CA PRO A 5 11.40 4.68 13.15
C PRO A 5 12.83 4.25 12.81
N LYS A 6 13.39 3.29 13.58
CA LYS A 6 14.71 2.71 13.31
C LYS A 6 14.75 1.84 12.05
N VAL A 7 13.61 1.28 11.65
CA VAL A 7 13.47 0.42 10.45
C VAL A 7 12.84 1.21 9.30
N TYR A 8 11.87 2.06 9.61
CA TYR A 8 11.11 2.86 8.66
C TYR A 8 11.26 4.36 8.99
N PRO A 9 12.27 5.05 8.43
CA PRO A 9 12.38 6.50 8.57
C PRO A 9 11.10 7.20 8.07
N ASP A 10 10.63 8.22 8.80
CA ASP A 10 9.34 8.88 8.61
C ASP A 10 8.19 7.87 8.44
N PRO A 11 7.88 7.07 9.47
CA PRO A 11 7.02 5.88 9.34
C PRO A 11 5.57 6.21 8.99
N THR A 12 5.10 7.41 9.31
CA THR A 12 3.73 7.87 9.02
C THR A 12 3.59 8.46 7.61
N SER A 13 4.72 8.72 6.93
CA SER A 13 4.71 9.29 5.59
C SER A 13 4.55 8.19 4.55
N PHE A 14 3.56 8.34 3.68
CA PHE A 14 3.40 7.51 2.50
C PHE A 14 4.52 7.82 1.49
N LYS A 15 5.38 6.83 1.22
CA LYS A 15 6.53 6.94 0.32
C LYS A 15 6.58 5.69 -0.55
N SER A 16 6.17 5.79 -1.81
CA SER A 16 6.20 4.67 -2.76
C SER A 16 7.62 4.14 -2.98
N GLU A 17 8.62 5.02 -2.89
CA GLU A 17 10.03 4.74 -3.13
C GLU A 17 10.70 4.01 -1.96
N ARG A 18 9.96 3.76 -0.87
CA ARG A 18 10.47 3.09 0.34
C ARG A 18 11.00 1.68 0.05
N TYR A 19 10.52 1.04 -1.01
CA TYR A 19 10.97 -0.28 -1.44
C TYR A 19 11.53 -0.22 -2.87
N PRO A 20 12.79 0.23 -3.06
CA PRO A 20 13.37 0.47 -4.38
C PRO A 20 13.75 -0.85 -5.07
N ASN A 21 12.76 -1.56 -5.63
CA ASN A 21 12.88 -2.86 -6.29
C ASN A 21 13.48 -3.98 -5.40
N SER A 22 13.36 -3.86 -4.07
CA SER A 22 13.79 -4.88 -3.14
C SER A 22 12.63 -5.83 -2.81
N ASP A 23 12.48 -6.86 -3.64
CA ASP A 23 11.46 -7.92 -3.43
C ASP A 23 11.58 -8.56 -2.04
N ALA A 24 12.79 -8.63 -1.49
CA ALA A 24 13.04 -9.18 -0.16
C ALA A 24 12.48 -8.29 0.96
N GLU A 25 12.67 -6.97 0.88
CA GLU A 25 12.11 -6.05 1.88
C GLU A 25 10.59 -5.95 1.78
N MET A 26 10.04 -5.95 0.56
CA MET A 26 8.59 -6.01 0.36
C MET A 26 8.00 -7.29 0.94
N ARG A 27 8.66 -8.44 0.76
CA ARG A 27 8.22 -9.72 1.34
C ARG A 27 8.20 -9.69 2.87
N ASN A 28 9.19 -9.08 3.51
CA ASN A 28 9.19 -8.93 4.96
C ASN A 28 8.02 -8.06 5.46
N ALA A 29 7.74 -6.95 4.79
CA ALA A 29 6.59 -6.11 5.12
C ALA A 29 5.27 -6.86 4.90
N HIS A 30 5.17 -7.59 3.79
CA HIS A 30 4.02 -8.42 3.43
C HIS A 30 3.72 -9.48 4.51
N ASP A 31 4.73 -10.25 4.93
CA ASP A 31 4.57 -11.29 5.95
C ASP A 31 4.20 -10.71 7.33
N LEU A 32 4.62 -9.47 7.62
CA LEU A 32 4.20 -8.76 8.83
C LEU A 32 2.74 -8.26 8.74
N VAL A 33 2.28 -7.86 7.56
CA VAL A 33 0.90 -7.38 7.33
C VAL A 33 -0.09 -8.53 7.34
N PHE A 34 0.20 -9.61 6.61
CA PHE A 34 -0.68 -10.77 6.48
C PHE A 34 -0.41 -11.86 7.52
N GLY A 35 0.65 -11.72 8.31
CA GLY A 35 1.08 -12.71 9.28
C GLY A 35 1.81 -13.90 8.64
N PHE A 36 2.42 -14.73 9.49
CA PHE A 36 3.27 -15.85 9.07
C PHE A 36 2.92 -17.15 9.82
N GLY A 37 3.39 -18.28 9.29
CA GLY A 37 3.19 -19.60 9.87
C GLY A 37 1.75 -20.11 9.77
N ARG A 38 1.33 -20.97 10.72
CA ARG A 38 0.03 -21.67 10.67
C ARG A 38 -1.21 -20.75 10.74
N ARG A 39 -1.02 -19.48 11.08
CA ARG A 39 -2.10 -18.48 11.26
C ARG A 39 -1.94 -17.27 10.34
N SER A 40 -1.13 -17.39 9.28
CA SER A 40 -1.10 -16.38 8.23
C SER A 40 -2.49 -16.20 7.59
N CYS A 41 -2.72 -15.03 7.02
CA CYS A 41 -3.97 -14.69 6.38
C CYS A 41 -4.24 -15.66 5.22
N PRO A 42 -5.33 -16.45 5.26
CA PRO A 42 -5.65 -17.38 4.18
C PRO A 42 -6.13 -16.66 2.91
N GLY A 43 -6.52 -15.38 3.03
CA GLY A 43 -7.04 -14.57 1.93
C GLY A 43 -6.00 -13.73 1.20
N VAL A 44 -4.70 -13.90 1.48
CA VAL A 44 -3.64 -13.01 0.97
C VAL A 44 -3.63 -12.89 -0.55
N TYR A 45 -3.63 -14.02 -1.27
CA TYR A 45 -3.63 -14.02 -2.74
C TYR A 45 -4.89 -13.41 -3.35
N PHE A 46 -6.04 -13.60 -2.68
CA PHE A 46 -7.30 -12.99 -3.10
C PHE A 46 -7.25 -11.47 -2.91
N ALA A 47 -6.73 -10.99 -1.77
CA ALA A 47 -6.60 -9.57 -1.48
C ALA A 47 -5.64 -8.88 -2.46
N GLU A 48 -4.47 -9.47 -2.72
CA GLU A 48 -3.49 -8.91 -3.67
C GLU A 48 -4.06 -8.81 -5.09
N GLY A 49 -4.63 -9.89 -5.61
CA GLY A 49 -5.22 -9.90 -6.96
C GLY A 49 -6.39 -8.92 -7.09
N THR A 50 -7.25 -8.87 -6.06
CA THR A 50 -8.40 -7.94 -6.05
C THR A 50 -7.95 -6.49 -6.00
N LEU A 51 -6.99 -6.15 -5.14
CA LEU A 51 -6.50 -4.78 -5.02
C LEU A 51 -5.79 -4.33 -6.29
N PHE A 52 -4.97 -5.20 -6.89
CA PHE A 52 -4.33 -4.93 -8.17
C PHE A 52 -5.37 -4.65 -9.26
N ALA A 53 -6.37 -5.53 -9.41
CA ALA A 53 -7.42 -5.35 -10.41
C ALA A 53 -8.19 -4.03 -10.21
N ILE A 54 -8.54 -3.68 -8.96
CA ILE A 54 -9.24 -2.44 -8.65
C ILE A 54 -8.37 -1.23 -9.03
N VAL A 55 -7.12 -1.18 -8.55
CA VAL A 55 -6.22 -0.03 -8.78
C VAL A 55 -5.95 0.13 -10.28
N SER A 56 -5.61 -0.94 -10.99
CA SER A 56 -5.40 -0.89 -12.45
C SER A 56 -6.64 -0.42 -13.20
N THR A 57 -7.82 -0.90 -12.82
CA THR A 57 -9.08 -0.48 -13.46
C THR A 57 -9.36 1.00 -13.23
N VAL A 58 -9.20 1.48 -11.99
CA VAL A 58 -9.40 2.91 -11.66
C VAL A 58 -8.43 3.77 -12.46
N LEU A 59 -7.14 3.44 -12.48
CA LEU A 59 -6.13 4.20 -13.22
C LEU A 59 -6.33 4.19 -14.73
N ALA A 60 -6.91 3.10 -15.28
CA ALA A 60 -7.17 3.00 -16.72
C ALA A 60 -8.42 3.78 -17.16
N MET A 61 -9.41 3.92 -16.28
CA MET A 61 -10.74 4.42 -16.64
C MET A 61 -10.98 5.87 -16.22
N VAL A 62 -10.34 6.35 -15.15
CA VAL A 62 -10.59 7.69 -14.60
C VAL A 62 -9.30 8.38 -14.16
N GLY A 63 -9.34 9.73 -14.13
CA GLY A 63 -8.31 10.54 -13.46
C GLY A 63 -8.67 10.73 -11.98
N ILE A 64 -7.72 10.45 -11.09
CA ILE A 64 -7.84 10.75 -9.67
C ILE A 64 -7.31 12.17 -9.45
N LEU A 65 -8.18 13.08 -9.03
CA LEU A 65 -7.87 14.49 -8.77
C LEU A 65 -8.11 14.83 -7.29
N PRO A 66 -7.52 15.92 -6.77
CA PRO A 66 -7.83 16.42 -5.43
C PRO A 66 -9.32 16.68 -5.23
N GLY A 67 -9.78 16.60 -3.98
CA GLY A 67 -11.12 17.06 -3.63
C GLY A 67 -11.24 18.56 -3.85
N LEU A 68 -12.46 19.04 -4.10
CA LEU A 68 -12.73 20.47 -4.25
C LEU A 68 -13.46 21.02 -3.02
N ASP A 69 -13.08 22.22 -2.59
CA ASP A 69 -13.77 22.98 -1.56
C ASP A 69 -15.12 23.55 -2.09
N ALA A 70 -15.86 24.25 -1.23
CA ALA A 70 -17.16 24.84 -1.61
C ALA A 70 -17.04 25.94 -2.69
N GLN A 71 -15.83 26.45 -2.94
CA GLN A 71 -15.52 27.49 -3.90
C GLN A 71 -14.92 26.91 -5.20
N GLY A 72 -14.69 25.60 -5.26
CA GLY A 72 -14.13 24.91 -6.42
C GLY A 72 -12.60 24.89 -6.47
N ASN A 73 -11.90 25.19 -5.37
CA ASN A 73 -10.44 25.07 -5.28
C ASN A 73 -10.03 23.68 -4.75
N GLU A 74 -8.83 23.22 -5.12
CA GLU A 74 -8.26 21.98 -4.61
C GLU A 74 -8.06 22.05 -3.08
N ILE A 75 -8.34 20.93 -2.40
CA ILE A 75 -8.13 20.72 -0.97
C ILE A 75 -6.80 20.01 -0.73
#